data_AF-A0A1C6RGP2-F1
#
_entry.id   AF-A0A1C6RGP2-F1
#
_cell.length_a   1.000
_cell.length_b   1.000
_cell.length_c   1.000
_cell.angle_alpha   90.00
_cell.angle_beta   90.00
_cell.angle_gamma   90.00
#
_symmetry.space_group_name_H-M   'P 1'
#
loop_
_entity.id
_entity.type
_entity.pdbx_description
1 polymer ?
#
loop_
_entity_poly.entity_id
_entity_poly.type
_entity_poly.pdbx_seq_one_letter_code
_entity_poly.pdbx_strand_id
1 'polypeptide(L)'
;MSVPALTPERRAALSRRSLWLAYATAGYNLVEGLVAMAAGAAASSAALVGFGLDSFVEVSSAAVLIWQFRSRVPEDRERLALRLIGVSFFALAAWVTFDALRSLLTAGDADASPVGIGLAVASLIVMPLLVRAKRRTGRELGSATVMADSTQTMLCTYLSAVLLVGLLLNAVLGWSWADPVAALVIAGVAVKEGLEAWRGEHCDDCAPLPVDTAVTGQPAGCTDGCCSDRKA
;
A
#
# COMPACT_ATOMS: atom_id res chain seq x y z
N MET A 1 -28.69 11.83 8.74
CA MET A 1 -28.00 13.08 9.12
C MET A 1 -27.17 13.51 7.93
N SER A 2 -27.51 14.65 7.32
CA SER A 2 -26.79 15.21 6.18
C SER A 2 -25.40 15.64 6.62
N VAL A 3 -24.36 15.08 6.01
CA VAL A 3 -22.98 15.53 6.22
C VAL A 3 -22.89 16.97 5.73
N PRO A 4 -22.48 17.94 6.55
CA PRO A 4 -22.36 19.32 6.10
C PRO A 4 -21.36 19.39 4.94
N ALA A 5 -21.79 20.00 3.83
CA ALA A 5 -20.93 20.17 2.66
C ALA A 5 -19.69 21.00 3.05
N LEU A 6 -18.49 20.48 2.77
CA LEU A 6 -17.24 21.18 3.05
C LEU A 6 -17.17 22.50 2.31
N THR A 7 -16.66 23.55 2.97
CA THR A 7 -16.33 24.80 2.29
C THR A 7 -15.20 24.55 1.26
N PRO A 8 -15.17 25.28 0.12
CA PRO A 8 -14.11 25.14 -0.88
C PRO A 8 -12.70 25.31 -0.31
N GLU A 9 -12.52 26.25 0.62
CA GLU A 9 -11.27 26.50 1.33
C GLU A 9 -10.83 25.31 2.19
N ARG A 10 -11.76 24.70 2.93
CA ARG A 10 -11.47 23.52 3.76
C ARG A 10 -11.09 22.31 2.89
N ARG A 11 -11.80 22.11 1.78
CA ARG A 11 -11.49 21.06 0.80
C ARG A 11 -10.09 21.26 0.23
N ALA A 12 -9.72 22.48 -0.19
CA ALA A 12 -8.38 22.77 -0.71
C ALA A 12 -7.27 22.52 0.34
N ALA A 13 -7.49 22.94 1.59
CA ALA A 13 -6.54 22.70 2.68
C ALA A 13 -6.34 21.20 2.98
N LEU A 14 -7.43 20.42 2.98
CA LEU A 14 -7.38 18.96 3.16
C LEU A 14 -6.68 18.27 1.99
N SER A 15 -6.95 18.65 0.74
CA SER A 15 -6.25 18.11 -0.43
C SER A 15 -4.75 18.38 -0.38
N ARG A 16 -4.34 19.60 0.00
CA ARG A 16 -2.92 19.94 0.18
C ARG A 16 -2.27 19.12 1.30
N ARG A 17 -3.00 18.88 2.39
CA ARG A 17 -2.55 18.00 3.48
C ARG A 17 -2.39 16.56 3.02
N SER A 18 -3.34 16.02 2.25
CA SER A 18 -3.26 14.66 1.67
C SER A 18 -2.01 14.51 0.81
N LEU A 19 -1.72 15.49 -0.05
CA LEU A 19 -0.49 15.49 -0.87
C LEU A 19 0.78 15.51 0.00
N TRP A 20 0.84 16.35 1.03
CA TRP A 20 1.98 16.37 1.95
C TRP A 20 2.16 15.04 2.68
N LEU A 21 1.08 14.41 3.12
CA LEU A 21 1.13 13.09 3.75
C LEU A 21 1.61 12.02 2.77
N ALA A 22 1.14 12.05 1.52
CA ALA A 22 1.59 11.12 0.49
C ALA A 22 3.09 11.31 0.17
N TYR A 23 3.57 12.55 0.03
CA TYR A 23 4.99 12.83 -0.17
C TYR A 23 5.85 12.39 1.01
N ALA A 24 5.42 12.68 2.25
CA ALA A 24 6.13 12.25 3.45
C ALA A 24 6.21 10.72 3.54
N THR A 25 5.10 10.04 3.23
CA THR A 25 5.04 8.57 3.27
C THR A 25 5.90 7.95 2.18
N ALA A 26 5.85 8.46 0.95
CA ALA A 26 6.71 7.99 -0.14
C ALA A 26 8.19 8.21 0.17
N GLY A 27 8.56 9.37 0.70
CA GLY A 27 9.94 9.66 1.08
C GLY A 27 10.46 8.73 2.18
N TYR A 28 9.66 8.51 3.22
CA TYR A 28 10.01 7.59 4.31
C TYR A 28 10.15 6.14 3.81
N ASN A 29 9.16 5.63 3.08
CA ASN A 29 9.18 4.26 2.55
C ASN A 29 10.30 4.04 1.53
N LEU A 30 10.67 5.05 0.73
CA LEU A 30 11.81 4.92 -0.18
C LEU A 30 13.12 4.71 0.58
N VAL A 31 13.36 5.49 1.64
CA VAL A 31 14.56 5.34 2.48
C VAL A 31 14.51 4.01 3.22
N GLU A 32 13.36 3.67 3.80
CA GLU A 32 13.14 2.39 4.48
C GLU A 32 13.44 1.20 3.57
N GLY A 33 12.87 1.18 2.36
CA GLY A 33 13.06 0.11 1.40
C GLY A 33 14.52 -0.08 0.99
N LEU A 34 15.23 1.02 0.72
CA LEU A 34 16.66 0.97 0.39
C LEU A 34 17.51 0.43 1.55
N VAL A 35 17.25 0.89 2.79
CA VAL A 35 17.98 0.43 3.97
C VAL A 35 17.65 -1.03 4.27
N ALA A 36 16.38 -1.43 4.17
CA ALA A 36 15.93 -2.80 4.36
C ALA A 36 16.56 -3.75 3.35
N MET A 37 16.56 -3.41 2.05
CA MET A 37 17.19 -4.26 1.03
C MET A 37 18.70 -4.41 1.27
N ALA A 38 19.40 -3.33 1.60
CA ALA A 38 20.83 -3.38 1.88
C ALA A 38 21.14 -4.22 3.13
N ALA A 39 20.41 -4.00 4.22
CA ALA A 39 20.57 -4.75 5.46
C ALA A 39 20.15 -6.22 5.33
N GLY A 40 19.10 -6.49 4.55
CA GLY A 40 18.60 -7.84 4.26
C GLY A 40 19.58 -8.65 3.43
N ALA A 41 20.13 -8.05 2.37
CA ALA A 41 21.17 -8.68 1.57
C ALA A 41 22.45 -8.94 2.40
N ALA A 42 22.84 -7.99 3.26
CA ALA A 42 24.01 -8.16 4.13
C ALA A 42 23.81 -9.26 5.20
N ALA A 43 22.59 -9.44 5.69
CA ALA A 43 22.25 -10.44 6.71
C ALA A 43 21.69 -11.75 6.12
N SER A 44 21.63 -11.89 4.79
CA SER A 44 20.94 -13.00 4.10
C SER A 44 19.50 -13.25 4.61
N SER A 45 18.79 -12.16 4.94
CA SER A 45 17.44 -12.18 5.50
C SER A 45 16.40 -11.98 4.40
N ALA A 46 15.66 -13.05 4.09
CA ALA A 46 14.61 -13.04 3.08
C ALA A 46 13.43 -12.15 3.54
N ALA A 47 13.12 -12.13 4.84
CA ALA A 47 12.05 -11.31 5.37
C ALA A 47 12.36 -9.82 5.24
N LEU A 48 13.61 -9.41 5.53
CA LEU A 48 14.02 -8.01 5.47
C LEU A 48 14.10 -7.50 4.02
N VAL A 49 14.56 -8.35 3.08
CA VAL A 49 14.48 -8.04 1.65
C VAL A 49 13.03 -7.92 1.19
N GLY A 50 12.16 -8.86 1.57
CA GLY A 50 10.74 -8.83 1.24
C GLY A 50 10.02 -7.59 1.78
N PHE A 51 10.31 -7.21 3.02
CA PHE A 51 9.83 -5.96 3.63
C PHE A 51 10.32 -4.74 2.85
N GLY A 52 11.61 -4.70 2.49
CA GLY A 52 12.15 -3.59 1.71
C GLY A 52 11.49 -3.43 0.34
N LEU A 53 11.19 -4.54 -0.33
CA LEU A 53 10.45 -4.56 -1.59
C LEU A 53 9.00 -4.05 -1.43
N ASP A 54 8.33 -4.38 -0.31
CA ASP A 54 6.98 -3.88 -0.01
C ASP A 54 6.96 -2.35 0.12
N SER A 55 7.97 -1.76 0.76
CA SER A 55 8.09 -0.29 0.86
C SER A 55 8.14 0.39 -0.53
N PHE A 56 8.75 -0.23 -1.55
CA PHE A 56 8.72 0.31 -2.93
C PHE A 56 7.32 0.27 -3.57
N VAL A 57 6.51 -0.72 -3.20
CA VAL A 57 5.13 -0.79 -3.66
C VAL A 57 4.29 0.30 -2.98
N GLU A 58 4.53 0.57 -1.69
CA GLU A 58 3.91 1.71 -1.00
C GLU A 58 4.28 3.04 -1.69
N VAL A 59 5.54 3.22 -2.10
CA VAL A 59 5.97 4.40 -2.88
C VAL A 59 5.19 4.53 -4.19
N SER A 60 4.98 3.41 -4.90
CA SER A 60 4.22 3.38 -6.15
C SER A 60 2.75 3.75 -5.93
N SER A 61 2.12 3.24 -4.86
CA SER A 61 0.74 3.60 -4.50
C SER A 61 0.60 5.09 -4.15
N ALA A 62 1.54 5.64 -3.39
CA ALA A 62 1.57 7.06 -3.05
C ALA A 62 1.77 7.93 -4.30
N ALA A 63 2.58 7.48 -5.26
CA ALA A 63 2.76 8.15 -6.54
C ALA A 63 1.47 8.20 -7.36
N VAL A 64 0.68 7.13 -7.38
CA VAL A 64 -0.65 7.11 -8.03
C VAL A 64 -1.59 8.13 -7.38
N LEU A 65 -1.64 8.20 -6.05
CA LEU A 65 -2.45 9.20 -5.34
C LEU A 65 -1.99 10.62 -5.71
N ILE A 66 -0.68 10.89 -5.67
CA ILE A 66 -0.12 12.20 -6.03
C ILE A 66 -0.51 12.57 -7.47
N TRP A 67 -0.44 11.62 -8.39
CA TRP A 67 -0.80 11.84 -9.78
C TRP A 67 -2.29 12.17 -9.95
N GLN A 68 -3.17 11.43 -9.28
CA GLN A 68 -4.63 11.63 -9.34
C GLN A 68 -5.05 13.00 -8.78
N PHE A 69 -4.36 13.51 -7.76
CA PHE A 69 -4.64 14.84 -7.21
C PHE A 69 -4.05 15.98 -8.05
N ARG A 70 -3.03 15.72 -8.88
CA ARG A 70 -2.41 16.73 -9.76
C ARG A 70 -3.06 16.82 -11.14
N SER A 71 -3.68 15.73 -11.61
CA SER A 71 -4.31 15.65 -12.93
C SER A 71 -5.55 14.74 -12.90
N ARG A 72 -6.61 15.06 -13.65
CA ARG A 72 -7.69 14.09 -13.90
C ARG A 72 -7.12 12.96 -14.77
N VAL A 73 -7.02 11.77 -14.21
CA VAL A 73 -6.50 10.59 -14.92
C VAL A 73 -7.65 9.91 -15.67
N PRO A 74 -7.52 9.64 -16.97
CA PRO A 74 -8.47 8.81 -17.70
C PRO A 74 -8.50 7.39 -17.11
N GLU A 75 -9.69 6.78 -17.01
CA GLU A 75 -9.88 5.45 -16.39
C GLU A 75 -8.93 4.38 -16.94
N ASP A 76 -8.64 4.40 -18.25
CA ASP A 76 -7.75 3.42 -18.88
C ASP A 76 -6.32 3.47 -18.34
N ARG A 77 -5.82 4.66 -18.00
CA ARG A 77 -4.47 4.84 -17.45
C ARG A 77 -4.41 4.44 -15.98
N GLU A 78 -5.49 4.65 -15.25
CA GLU A 78 -5.64 4.21 -13.87
C GLU A 78 -5.67 2.68 -13.78
N ARG A 79 -6.46 2.01 -14.64
CA ARG A 79 -6.48 0.55 -14.74
C ARG A 79 -5.12 -0.03 -15.12
N LEU A 80 -4.41 0.62 -16.05
CA LEU A 80 -3.04 0.21 -16.41
C LEU A 80 -2.09 0.34 -15.22
N ALA A 81 -2.14 1.46 -14.47
CA ALA A 81 -1.31 1.67 -13.30
C ALA A 81 -1.58 0.61 -12.21
N LEU A 82 -2.85 0.31 -11.92
CA LEU A 82 -3.25 -0.73 -10.97
C LEU A 82 -2.77 -2.13 -11.41
N ARG A 83 -2.87 -2.45 -12.70
CA ARG A 83 -2.34 -3.72 -13.24
C ARG A 83 -0.82 -3.81 -13.11
N LEU A 84 -0.09 -2.73 -13.41
CA LEU A 84 1.37 -2.71 -13.25
C LEU A 84 1.76 -2.92 -11.78
N ILE A 85 1.06 -2.27 -10.84
CA ILE A 85 1.24 -2.48 -9.40
C ILE A 85 0.96 -3.94 -9.02
N GLY A 86 -0.14 -4.53 -9.52
CA GLY A 86 -0.47 -5.93 -9.28
C GLY A 86 0.61 -6.89 -9.79
N VAL A 87 1.14 -6.65 -11.00
CA VAL A 87 2.28 -7.42 -11.54
C VAL A 87 3.52 -7.28 -10.67
N SER A 88 3.82 -6.08 -10.17
CA SER A 88 4.94 -5.87 -9.24
C SER A 88 4.79 -6.66 -7.94
N PHE A 89 3.59 -6.72 -7.37
CA PHE A 89 3.30 -7.55 -6.19
C PHE A 89 3.50 -9.04 -6.45
N PHE A 90 3.03 -9.55 -7.60
CA PHE A 90 3.25 -10.96 -7.95
C PHE A 90 4.73 -11.28 -8.17
N ALA A 91 5.48 -10.39 -8.83
CA ALA A 91 6.91 -10.54 -9.02
C ALA A 91 7.67 -10.56 -7.68
N LEU A 92 7.31 -9.65 -6.77
CA LEU A 92 7.84 -9.60 -5.40
C LEU A 92 7.53 -10.91 -4.67
N ALA A 93 6.27 -11.33 -4.66
CA ALA A 93 5.85 -12.55 -3.98
C ALA A 93 6.59 -13.79 -4.50
N ALA A 94 6.74 -13.91 -5.82
CA ALA A 94 7.47 -15.01 -6.44
C ALA A 94 8.95 -15.02 -6.02
N TRP A 95 9.62 -13.86 -6.06
CA TRP A 95 11.02 -13.73 -5.66
C TRP A 95 11.22 -14.07 -4.17
N VAL A 96 10.43 -13.45 -3.28
CA VAL A 96 10.54 -13.65 -1.83
C VAL A 96 10.20 -15.10 -1.46
N THR A 97 9.21 -15.72 -2.11
CA THR A 97 8.88 -17.14 -1.88
C THR A 97 10.03 -18.05 -2.29
N PHE A 98 10.63 -17.81 -3.46
CA PHE A 98 11.77 -18.58 -3.93
C PHE A 98 12.97 -18.45 -2.98
N ASP A 99 13.29 -17.24 -2.54
CA ASP A 99 14.41 -16.98 -1.63
C ASP A 99 14.18 -17.59 -0.24
N ALA A 100 12.96 -17.46 0.30
CA ALA A 100 12.57 -18.07 1.57
C ALA A 100 12.65 -19.61 1.51
N LEU A 101 12.14 -20.22 0.44
CA LEU A 101 12.19 -21.67 0.26
C LEU A 101 13.64 -22.16 0.08
N ARG A 102 14.45 -21.44 -0.69
CA ARG A 102 15.89 -21.72 -0.80
C ARG A 102 16.55 -21.69 0.57
N SER A 103 16.33 -20.64 1.36
CA SER A 103 16.91 -20.47 2.69
C SER A 103 16.55 -21.64 3.63
N LEU A 104 15.28 -22.06 3.65
CA LEU A 104 14.81 -23.23 4.40
C LEU A 104 15.46 -24.55 3.96
N LEU A 105 15.66 -24.75 2.65
CA LEU A 105 16.20 -25.99 2.10
C LEU A 105 17.72 -26.08 2.21
N THR A 106 18.43 -24.96 2.15
CA THR A 106 19.90 -24.92 2.21
C THR A 106 20.45 -24.77 3.63
N ALA A 107 19.58 -24.68 4.65
CA ALA A 107 19.96 -24.37 6.04
C ALA A 107 20.89 -23.15 6.13
N GLY A 108 20.60 -22.12 5.32
CA GLY A 108 21.35 -20.87 5.39
C GLY A 108 20.88 -20.10 6.61
N ASP A 109 21.77 -19.85 7.57
CA ASP A 109 21.43 -19.08 8.75
C ASP A 109 21.35 -17.60 8.37
N ALA A 110 20.16 -17.00 8.53
CA ALA A 110 20.02 -15.55 8.47
C ALA A 110 20.77 -14.95 9.67
N ASP A 111 21.66 -13.99 9.44
CA ASP A 111 22.38 -13.32 10.52
C ASP A 111 21.47 -12.32 11.23
N ALA A 112 21.75 -12.06 12.51
CA ALA A 112 21.04 -11.01 13.24
C ALA A 112 21.33 -9.64 12.60
N SER A 113 20.28 -8.87 12.31
CA SER A 113 20.40 -7.53 11.73
C SER A 113 19.90 -6.46 12.71
N PRO A 114 20.80 -5.83 13.50
CA PRO A 114 20.43 -4.71 14.38
C PRO A 114 19.80 -3.55 13.61
N VAL A 115 20.26 -3.32 12.38
CA VAL A 115 19.70 -2.31 11.48
C VAL A 115 18.27 -2.66 11.09
N GLY A 116 18.00 -3.92 10.71
CA GLY A 116 16.64 -4.39 10.40
C GLY A 116 15.69 -4.30 11.60
N ILE A 117 16.15 -4.65 12.79
CA ILE A 117 15.38 -4.52 14.04
C ILE A 117 15.04 -3.04 14.31
N GLY A 118 16.05 -2.16 14.24
CA GLY A 118 15.86 -0.73 14.44
C GLY A 118 14.89 -0.13 13.42
N LEU A 119 15.00 -0.56 12.15
CA LEU A 119 14.10 -0.14 11.08
C LEU A 119 12.67 -0.57 11.37
N ALA A 120 12.43 -1.86 11.64
CA ALA A 120 11.09 -2.38 11.92
C ALA A 120 10.44 -1.72 13.15
N VAL A 121 11.22 -1.43 14.20
CA VAL A 121 10.74 -0.65 15.36
C VAL A 121 10.37 0.77 14.97
N ALA A 122 11.18 1.46 14.14
CA ALA A 122 10.86 2.79 13.66
C ALA A 122 9.56 2.79 12.84
N SER A 123 9.38 1.82 11.93
CA SER A 123 8.17 1.67 11.12
C SER A 123 6.93 1.43 11.98
N LEU A 124 7.02 0.59 13.03
CA LEU A 124 5.94 0.36 13.99
C LEU A 124 5.53 1.61 14.78
N ILE A 125 6.36 2.64 14.82
CA ILE A 125 6.03 3.92 15.47
C ILE A 125 5.52 4.92 14.42
N VAL A 126 6.25 5.08 13.31
CA VAL A 126 5.98 6.10 12.29
C VAL A 126 4.73 5.78 11.49
N MET A 127 4.57 4.54 11.02
CA MET A 127 3.47 4.16 10.13
C MET A 127 2.09 4.33 10.80
N PRO A 128 1.85 3.89 12.05
CA PRO A 128 0.56 4.11 12.71
C PRO A 128 0.20 5.59 12.92
N LEU A 129 1.19 6.48 13.03
CA LEU A 129 0.96 7.92 13.12
C LEU A 129 0.52 8.47 11.76
N LEU A 130 1.19 8.05 10.68
CA LEU A 130 0.82 8.39 9.31
C LEU A 130 -0.57 7.88 8.96
N VAL A 131 -0.91 6.62 9.30
CA VAL A 131 -2.25 6.06 9.11
C VAL A 131 -3.30 6.92 9.78
N ARG A 132 -3.11 7.29 11.05
CA ARG A 132 -4.09 8.11 11.78
C ARG A 132 -4.28 9.47 11.10
N ALA A 133 -3.19 10.10 10.63
CA ALA A 133 -3.25 11.36 9.92
C ALA A 133 -3.96 11.25 8.56
N LYS A 134 -3.65 10.20 7.77
CA LYS A 134 -4.29 9.89 6.49
C LYS A 134 -5.77 9.60 6.67
N ARG A 135 -6.16 8.71 7.58
CA ARG A 135 -7.56 8.35 7.85
C ARG A 135 -8.39 9.53 8.31
N ARG A 136 -7.85 10.40 9.17
CA ARG A 136 -8.55 11.62 9.58
C ARG A 136 -8.80 12.53 8.38
N THR A 137 -7.78 12.77 7.56
CA THR A 137 -7.88 13.63 6.38
C THR A 137 -8.81 13.02 5.32
N GLY A 138 -8.71 11.72 5.06
CA GLY A 138 -9.52 10.99 4.08
C GLY A 138 -11.00 10.92 4.46
N ARG A 139 -11.32 10.68 5.74
CA ARG A 139 -12.70 10.72 6.25
C ARG A 139 -13.31 12.10 6.17
N GLU A 140 -12.55 13.13 6.54
CA GLU A 140 -13.03 14.52 6.42
C GLU A 140 -13.24 14.90 4.95
N LEU A 141 -12.38 14.45 4.03
CA LEU A 141 -12.48 14.75 2.60
C LEU A 141 -13.52 13.89 1.86
N GLY A 142 -13.90 12.74 2.42
CA GLY A 142 -14.70 11.72 1.74
C GLY A 142 -13.96 11.06 0.57
N SER A 143 -12.63 10.93 0.66
CA SER A 143 -11.79 10.45 -0.45
C SER A 143 -11.43 8.97 -0.28
N ALA A 144 -11.96 8.12 -1.17
CA ALA A 144 -11.64 6.70 -1.24
C ALA A 144 -10.13 6.48 -1.48
N THR A 145 -9.50 7.27 -2.36
CA THR A 145 -8.05 7.18 -2.64
C THR A 145 -7.19 7.41 -1.39
N VAL A 146 -7.50 8.43 -0.58
CA VAL A 146 -6.75 8.70 0.66
C VAL A 146 -6.98 7.58 1.70
N MET A 147 -8.16 6.96 1.69
CA MET A 147 -8.45 5.82 2.55
C MET A 147 -7.69 4.56 2.11
N ALA A 148 -7.62 4.29 0.80
CA ALA A 148 -6.83 3.20 0.23
C ALA A 148 -5.34 3.33 0.55
N ASP A 149 -4.77 4.52 0.33
CA ASP A 149 -3.38 4.84 0.71
C ASP A 149 -3.12 4.68 2.22
N SER A 150 -4.11 4.95 3.07
CA SER A 150 -4.01 4.68 4.51
C SER A 150 -4.04 3.20 4.88
N THR A 151 -4.70 2.37 4.06
CA THR A 151 -4.76 0.92 4.25
C THR A 151 -3.43 0.29 3.83
N GLN A 152 -2.80 0.79 2.76
CA GLN A 152 -1.46 0.34 2.38
C GLN A 152 -0.44 0.58 3.50
N THR A 153 -0.39 1.79 4.06
CA THR A 153 0.50 2.09 5.20
C THR A 153 0.17 1.24 6.46
N MET A 154 -1.09 0.80 6.63
CA MET A 154 -1.45 -0.14 7.68
C MET A 154 -0.89 -1.55 7.43
N LEU A 155 -0.87 -2.00 6.18
CA LEU A 155 -0.27 -3.29 5.82
C LEU A 155 1.23 -3.26 6.12
N CYS A 156 1.93 -2.20 5.73
CA CYS A 156 3.35 -2.03 6.07
C CYS A 156 3.57 -2.09 7.59
N THR A 157 2.69 -1.49 8.41
CA THR A 157 2.74 -1.61 9.88
C THR A 157 2.68 -3.08 10.33
N TYR A 158 1.76 -3.88 9.80
CA TYR A 158 1.64 -5.29 10.14
C TYR A 158 2.84 -6.11 9.65
N LEU A 159 3.34 -5.83 8.45
CA LEU A 159 4.53 -6.48 7.92
C LEU A 159 5.78 -6.13 8.72
N SER A 160 5.93 -4.90 9.21
CA SER A 160 6.99 -4.53 10.17
C SER A 160 6.88 -5.32 11.47
N ALA A 161 5.66 -5.60 11.97
CA ALA A 161 5.48 -6.44 13.15
C ALA A 161 5.93 -7.89 12.89
N VAL A 162 5.51 -8.46 11.76
CA VAL A 162 5.89 -9.82 11.35
C VAL A 162 7.41 -9.92 11.17
N LEU A 163 8.00 -8.95 10.48
CA LEU A 163 9.45 -8.83 10.30
C LEU A 163 10.17 -8.76 11.65
N LEU A 164 9.74 -7.85 12.54
CA LEU A 164 10.39 -7.67 13.85
C LEU A 164 10.34 -8.96 14.67
N VAL A 165 9.20 -9.66 14.68
CA VAL A 165 9.07 -10.95 15.36
C VAL A 165 10.05 -11.96 14.75
N GLY A 166 10.10 -12.09 13.42
CA GLY A 166 11.05 -12.98 12.74
C GLY A 166 12.51 -12.69 13.09
N LEU A 167 12.91 -11.41 13.02
CA LEU A 167 14.27 -10.97 13.35
C LEU A 167 14.62 -11.18 14.82
N LEU A 168 13.71 -10.91 15.75
CA LEU A 168 13.95 -11.10 17.19
C LEU A 168 14.03 -12.58 17.56
N LEU A 169 13.17 -13.43 16.99
CA LEU A 169 13.24 -14.88 17.21
C LEU A 169 14.57 -15.44 16.69
N ASN A 170 15.03 -14.98 15.53
CA ASN A 170 16.33 -15.34 15.00
C ASN A 170 17.47 -14.85 15.93
N ALA A 171 17.46 -13.57 16.31
CA ALA A 171 18.54 -12.95 17.09
C ALA A 171 18.65 -13.46 18.54
N VAL A 172 17.52 -13.78 19.19
CA VAL A 172 17.48 -14.16 20.61
C VAL A 172 17.49 -15.67 20.81
N LEU A 173 16.78 -16.42 19.96
CA LEU A 173 16.60 -17.87 20.11
C LEU A 173 17.45 -18.69 19.12
N GLY A 174 18.11 -18.04 18.16
CA GLY A 174 18.86 -18.70 17.10
C GLY A 174 17.96 -19.46 16.12
N TRP A 175 16.67 -19.09 16.03
CA TRP A 175 15.72 -19.76 15.15
C TRP A 175 15.84 -19.23 13.73
N SER A 176 16.81 -19.73 12.96
CA SER A 176 17.07 -19.30 11.59
C SER A 176 15.90 -19.53 10.63
N TRP A 177 15.00 -20.48 10.93
CA TRP A 177 13.78 -20.70 10.16
C TRP A 177 12.70 -19.62 10.37
N ALA A 178 12.80 -18.79 11.42
CA ALA A 178 11.81 -17.75 11.70
C ALA A 178 11.82 -16.66 10.63
N ASP A 179 12.98 -16.34 10.07
CA ASP A 179 13.12 -15.35 9.00
C ASP A 179 12.43 -15.81 7.68
N PRO A 180 12.73 -17.00 7.13
CA PRO A 180 11.99 -17.52 5.98
C PRO A 180 10.47 -17.62 6.20
N VAL A 181 10.02 -17.98 7.40
CA VAL A 181 8.57 -18.01 7.69
C VAL A 181 7.97 -16.61 7.66
N ALA A 182 8.64 -15.61 8.24
CA ALA A 182 8.22 -14.22 8.14
C ALA A 182 8.20 -13.72 6.68
N ALA A 183 9.20 -14.11 5.89
CA ALA A 183 9.27 -13.82 4.45
C ALA A 183 8.09 -14.43 3.68
N LEU A 184 7.71 -15.68 3.98
CA LEU A 184 6.54 -16.33 3.38
C LEU A 184 5.23 -15.65 3.77
N VAL A 185 5.11 -15.14 5.00
CA VAL A 185 3.94 -14.33 5.40
C VAL A 185 3.88 -13.03 4.59
N ILE A 186 5.01 -12.32 4.43
CA ILE A 186 5.10 -11.12 3.59
C ILE A 186 4.70 -11.45 2.14
N ALA A 187 5.23 -12.54 1.58
CA ALA A 187 4.89 -12.99 0.23
C ALA A 187 3.40 -13.31 0.08
N GLY A 188 2.78 -13.97 1.08
CA GLY A 188 1.36 -14.27 1.08
C GLY A 188 0.48 -13.01 1.08
N VAL A 189 0.87 -11.98 1.84
CA VAL A 189 0.19 -10.67 1.81
C VAL A 189 0.38 -10.02 0.44
N ALA A 190 1.58 -10.02 -0.12
CA ALA A 190 1.83 -9.48 -1.46
C ALA A 190 0.97 -10.17 -2.54
N VAL A 191 0.77 -11.50 -2.48
CA VAL A 191 -0.15 -12.20 -3.40
C VAL A 191 -1.58 -11.69 -3.26
N LYS A 192 -2.07 -11.53 -2.02
CA LYS A 192 -3.41 -11.00 -1.76
C LYS A 192 -3.58 -9.59 -2.36
N GLU A 193 -2.64 -8.69 -2.09
CA GLU A 193 -2.69 -7.32 -2.62
C GLU A 193 -2.56 -7.29 -4.15
N GLY A 194 -1.73 -8.16 -4.73
CA GLY A 194 -1.61 -8.31 -6.18
C GLY A 194 -2.94 -8.74 -6.83
N LEU A 195 -3.69 -9.63 -6.18
CA LEU A 195 -5.03 -10.05 -6.64
C LEU A 195 -6.04 -8.92 -6.54
N GLU A 196 -6.06 -8.17 -5.44
CA GLU A 196 -6.96 -7.02 -5.23
C GLU A 196 -6.68 -5.91 -6.27
N ALA A 197 -5.40 -5.60 -6.53
CA ALA A 197 -4.98 -4.65 -7.55
C ALA A 197 -5.33 -5.12 -8.98
N TRP A 198 -5.20 -6.42 -9.27
CA TRP A 198 -5.53 -7.00 -10.58
C TRP A 198 -7.03 -6.99 -10.87
N ARG A 199 -7.86 -7.29 -9.86
CA ARG A 199 -9.32 -7.31 -9.99
C ARG A 199 -9.92 -5.91 -10.17
N GLY A 200 -9.19 -4.86 -9.79
CA GLY A 200 -9.66 -3.49 -9.89
C GLY A 200 -10.79 -3.18 -8.91
N GLU A 201 -10.87 -3.87 -7.76
CA GLU A 201 -11.90 -3.67 -6.73
C GLU A 201 -11.93 -2.22 -6.19
N HIS A 202 -10.86 -1.44 -6.41
CA HIS A 202 -10.82 0.00 -6.12
C HIS A 202 -11.61 0.87 -7.12
N CYS A 203 -12.00 0.34 -8.28
CA CYS A 203 -12.81 1.04 -9.28
C CYS A 203 -14.32 0.87 -9.05
N ASP A 204 -14.77 -0.19 -8.38
CA ASP A 204 -16.21 -0.41 -8.14
C ASP A 204 -16.78 0.55 -7.08
N ASP A 205 -15.93 1.12 -6.22
CA ASP A 205 -16.28 2.17 -5.26
C ASP A 205 -16.23 3.60 -5.84
N CYS A 206 -15.88 3.77 -7.12
CA CYS A 206 -15.97 5.04 -7.85
C CYS A 206 -17.39 5.30 -8.39
N ALA A 207 -18.43 4.90 -7.66
CA ALA A 207 -19.75 5.45 -7.90
C ALA A 207 -19.69 6.97 -7.62
N PRO A 208 -20.05 7.84 -8.58
CA PRO A 208 -20.21 9.25 -8.28
C PRO A 208 -21.20 9.35 -7.13
N LEU A 209 -20.82 10.03 -6.04
CA LEU A 209 -21.79 10.47 -5.04
C LEU A 209 -22.97 11.10 -5.79
N PRO A 210 -24.23 10.76 -5.45
CA PRO A 210 -25.39 11.33 -6.13
C PRO A 210 -25.28 12.85 -5.99
N VAL A 211 -24.94 13.51 -7.10
CA VAL A 211 -25.10 14.95 -7.24
C VAL A 211 -26.61 15.11 -7.32
N ASP A 212 -27.24 15.57 -6.25
CA ASP A 212 -28.65 15.96 -6.25
C ASP A 212 -28.87 16.99 -7.37
N THR A 213 -29.30 16.51 -8.54
CA THR A 213 -29.83 17.33 -9.62
C THR A 213 -31.21 17.80 -9.20
N ALA A 214 -31.25 18.79 -8.30
CA ALA A 214 -32.47 19.45 -7.88
C ALA A 214 -32.42 20.95 -8.14
N VAL A 215 -31.76 21.42 -9.21
CA VAL A 215 -32.01 22.74 -9.80
C VAL A 215 -31.79 22.65 -11.32
N THR A 216 -32.83 23.01 -12.08
CA THR A 216 -33.01 23.08 -13.56
C THR A 216 -33.68 21.87 -14.21
N GLY A 217 -34.95 22.07 -14.57
CA GLY A 217 -35.77 21.10 -15.30
C GLY A 217 -35.41 21.07 -16.79
N GLN A 218 -34.63 20.06 -17.19
CA GLN A 218 -34.45 19.69 -18.60
C GLN A 218 -34.18 18.19 -18.71
N PRO A 219 -34.80 17.45 -19.65
CA PRO A 219 -34.60 16.01 -19.75
C PRO A 219 -33.27 15.73 -20.43
N ALA A 220 -32.22 15.49 -19.66
CA ALA A 220 -30.96 14.98 -20.19
C ALA A 220 -31.11 13.47 -20.41
N GLY A 221 -31.41 13.09 -21.65
CA GLY A 221 -31.38 11.71 -22.10
C GLY A 221 -29.99 11.11 -21.88
N CYS A 222 -29.95 9.92 -21.30
CA CYS A 222 -28.76 9.10 -21.26
C CYS A 222 -28.44 8.63 -22.69
N THR A 223 -27.57 9.34 -23.38
CA THR A 223 -26.80 8.79 -24.50
C THR A 223 -25.40 8.56 -23.98
N ASP A 224 -25.11 7.35 -23.52
CA ASP A 224 -23.78 6.72 -23.60
C ASP A 224 -23.88 5.27 -23.05
N GLY A 225 -23.25 4.34 -23.76
CA GLY A 225 -23.50 2.89 -23.79
C GLY A 225 -23.20 2.06 -22.53
N CYS A 226 -23.41 2.58 -21.33
CA CYS A 226 -23.19 1.87 -20.06
C CYS A 226 -24.33 0.91 -19.63
N CYS A 227 -25.22 0.50 -20.55
CA CYS A 227 -26.34 -0.42 -20.24
C CYS A 227 -26.37 -1.69 -21.11
N SER A 228 -25.25 -2.12 -21.67
CA SER A 228 -25.13 -3.45 -22.25
C SER A 228 -23.90 -4.15 -21.67
N ASP A 229 -24.09 -4.81 -20.52
CA ASP A 229 -23.49 -6.12 -20.19
C ASP A 229 -23.93 -6.62 -18.80
N ARG A 230 -25.24 -6.55 -18.54
CA ARG A 230 -25.88 -7.43 -17.56
C ARG A 230 -26.82 -8.39 -18.27
N LYS A 231 -26.29 -9.44 -18.89
CA LYS A 231 -27.00 -10.69 -19.16
C LYS A 231 -26.02 -11.87 -19.24
N ALA A 232 -25.90 -12.61 -18.15
CA ALA A 232 -26.12 -14.05 -18.03
C ALA A 232 -25.70 -14.51 -16.63
#